data_AF-A0A956E681-F1
#
_entry.id   AF-A0A956E681-F1
#
_cell.length_a   1.000
_cell.length_b   1.000
_cell.length_c   1.000
_cell.angle_alpha   90.00
_cell.angle_beta   90.00
_cell.angle_gamma   90.00
#
_symmetry.space_group_name_H-M   'P 1'
#
loop_
_entity.id
_entity.type
_entity.pdbx_description
1 polymer ?
#
loop_
_entity_poly.entity_id
_entity_poly.type
_entity_poly.pdbx_seq_one_letter_code
_entity_poly.pdbx_strand_id
1 'polypeptide(L)'
;MSEAAERASRRWLAVWLAVPLLGLCELGAQLWVSHRAPTESEWLAVAGPVKELRHPGDLIVVSPAWQGPNARHVLGDELMPMRDVARSDSSLYQRAIEISSLGEQQKEFAAWPVVERRRAGPFTLLVHENPSPESLKFDFLEELEPKRAEAYTYDPKLGREQRILCAFNANSRVSSGNLGGPPTFPSARFQCPGGASYFVGVTVIDDSEEYQPKRCIWANPTPTGPIGVTFRQVPLGNVIRGYGELPWQLEREFNGPPIVLTVRVAGQEIGRFEHLDGQGWRSFQFPLGAFAGRTEDVEFEVSSSNHRERYFCFQADSR
;
A
#
# COMPACT_ATOMS: atom_id res chain seq x y z
N MET A 1 -13.86 66.18 6.26
CA MET A 1 -13.80 64.72 6.49
C MET A 1 -12.87 64.48 7.66
N SER A 2 -13.27 63.66 8.64
CA SER A 2 -12.43 63.38 9.82
C SER A 2 -11.15 62.66 9.42
N GLU A 3 -10.03 62.99 10.08
CA GLU A 3 -8.71 62.36 9.92
C GLU A 3 -8.77 60.82 10.06
N ALA A 4 -9.77 60.30 10.78
CA ALA A 4 -10.06 58.88 10.90
C ALA A 4 -10.52 58.24 9.58
N ALA A 5 -11.30 58.96 8.76
CA ALA A 5 -11.80 58.47 7.48
C ALA A 5 -10.69 58.38 6.42
N GLU A 6 -9.72 59.30 6.45
CA GLU A 6 -8.58 59.29 5.53
C GLU A 6 -7.57 58.18 5.87
N ARG A 7 -7.32 57.95 7.17
CA ARG A 7 -6.53 56.78 7.63
C ARG A 7 -7.21 55.46 7.28
N ALA A 8 -8.54 55.38 7.39
CA ALA A 8 -9.30 54.20 6.98
C ALA A 8 -9.17 53.95 5.47
N SER A 9 -9.33 54.98 4.63
CA SER A 9 -9.19 54.88 3.17
C SER A 9 -7.79 54.44 2.73
N ARG A 10 -6.71 55.00 3.32
CA ARG A 10 -5.33 54.57 3.02
C ARG A 10 -5.06 53.12 3.43
N ARG A 11 -5.60 52.67 4.57
CA ARG A 11 -5.51 51.27 5.00
C ARG A 11 -6.22 50.34 4.02
N TRP A 12 -7.42 50.69 3.57
CA TRP A 12 -8.14 49.91 2.55
C TRP A 12 -7.38 49.85 1.23
N LEU A 13 -6.82 50.98 0.75
CA LEU A 13 -6.00 50.99 -0.46
C LEU A 13 -4.77 50.08 -0.34
N ALA A 14 -4.08 50.11 0.81
CA ALA A 14 -2.94 49.23 1.06
C ALA A 14 -3.33 47.76 1.06
N VAL A 15 -4.46 47.39 1.67
CA VAL A 15 -5.00 46.02 1.61
C VAL A 15 -5.36 45.63 0.17
N TRP A 16 -6.01 46.51 -0.58
CA TRP A 16 -6.35 46.28 -1.99
C TRP A 16 -5.13 46.11 -2.89
N LEU A 17 -4.02 46.77 -2.62
CA LEU A 17 -2.75 46.59 -3.34
C LEU A 17 -1.95 45.36 -2.87
N ALA A 18 -2.12 44.93 -1.62
CA ALA A 18 -1.46 43.75 -1.09
C ALA A 18 -1.96 42.46 -1.77
N VAL A 19 -3.25 42.36 -2.11
CA VAL A 19 -3.83 41.18 -2.77
C VAL A 19 -3.19 40.88 -4.15
N PRO A 20 -3.12 41.82 -5.13
CA PRO A 20 -2.48 41.54 -6.41
C PRO A 20 -0.97 41.32 -6.25
N LEU A 21 -0.32 41.96 -5.28
CA LEU A 21 1.09 41.71 -4.99
C LEU A 21 1.31 40.27 -4.50
N LEU A 22 0.45 39.78 -3.59
CA LEU A 22 0.45 38.39 -3.14
C LEU A 22 0.24 37.43 -4.31
N GLY A 23 -0.71 37.73 -5.21
CA GLY A 23 -0.94 36.93 -6.41
C GLY A 23 0.26 36.89 -7.35
N LEU A 24 0.99 38.00 -7.52
CA LEU A 24 2.24 38.04 -8.31
C LEU A 24 3.37 37.25 -7.63
N CYS A 25 3.48 37.33 -6.31
CA CYS A 25 4.42 36.52 -5.54
C CYS A 25 4.11 35.02 -5.68
N GLU A 26 2.85 34.63 -5.57
CA GLU A 26 2.40 33.24 -5.75
C GLU A 26 2.67 32.74 -7.17
N LEU A 27 2.35 33.55 -8.19
CA LEU A 27 2.67 33.23 -9.59
C LEU A 27 4.18 33.07 -9.82
N GLY A 28 4.98 33.98 -9.28
CA GLY A 28 6.44 33.92 -9.36
C GLY A 28 7.00 32.66 -8.70
N ALA A 29 6.47 32.29 -7.53
CA ALA A 29 6.82 31.05 -6.83
C ALA A 29 6.39 29.82 -7.66
N GLN A 30 5.19 29.82 -8.21
CA GLN A 30 4.66 28.73 -9.04
C GLN A 30 5.52 28.49 -10.28
N LEU A 31 5.91 29.56 -10.98
CA LEU A 31 6.80 29.47 -12.14
C LEU A 31 8.18 28.93 -11.74
N TRP A 32 8.73 29.43 -10.63
CA TRP A 32 10.02 28.97 -10.12
C TRP A 32 10.03 27.49 -9.73
N VAL A 33 8.97 26.99 -9.09
CA VAL A 33 8.81 25.56 -8.74
C VAL A 33 8.59 24.73 -10.01
N SER A 34 7.74 25.17 -10.92
CA SER A 34 7.41 24.45 -12.15
C SER A 34 8.64 24.26 -13.06
N HIS A 35 9.55 25.23 -13.09
CA HIS A 35 10.81 25.13 -13.84
C HIS A 35 11.87 24.24 -13.18
N ARG A 36 11.69 23.87 -11.91
CA ARG A 36 12.59 22.95 -11.20
C ARG A 36 12.15 21.49 -11.26
N ALA A 37 10.93 21.22 -11.72
CA ALA A 37 10.47 19.86 -11.89
C ALA A 37 11.34 19.12 -12.92
N PRO A 38 11.82 17.90 -12.63
CA PRO A 38 12.60 17.14 -13.58
C PRO A 38 11.82 16.84 -14.86
N THR A 39 12.48 16.99 -15.99
CA THR A 39 11.97 16.68 -17.33
C THR A 39 11.99 15.18 -17.61
N GLU A 40 11.25 14.73 -18.63
CA GLU A 40 11.24 13.32 -19.06
C GLU A 40 12.63 12.83 -19.49
N SER A 41 13.41 13.66 -20.19
CA SER A 41 14.78 13.30 -20.60
C SER A 41 15.73 13.16 -19.40
N GLU A 42 15.55 13.96 -18.36
CA GLU A 42 16.31 13.83 -17.10
C GLU A 42 15.93 12.54 -16.36
N TRP A 43 14.64 12.17 -16.35
CA TRP A 43 14.19 10.88 -15.84
C TRP A 43 14.80 9.70 -16.60
N LEU A 44 14.80 9.75 -17.93
CA LEU A 44 15.43 8.71 -18.75
C LEU A 44 16.94 8.60 -18.46
N ALA A 45 17.61 9.73 -18.26
CA ALA A 45 19.05 9.77 -17.97
C ALA A 45 19.42 9.17 -16.59
N VAL A 46 18.49 9.11 -15.63
CA VAL A 46 18.76 8.53 -14.30
C VAL A 46 18.83 7.00 -14.31
N ALA A 47 18.27 6.35 -15.33
CA ALA A 47 18.16 4.90 -15.40
C ALA A 47 19.52 4.19 -15.39
N GLY A 48 20.49 4.71 -16.16
CA GLY A 48 21.86 4.16 -16.21
C GLY A 48 22.55 4.18 -14.83
N PRO A 49 22.69 5.36 -14.20
CA PRO A 49 23.23 5.49 -12.86
C PRO A 49 22.52 4.61 -11.81
N VAL A 50 21.20 4.48 -11.87
CA VAL A 50 20.45 3.60 -10.95
C VAL A 50 20.80 2.13 -11.20
N LYS A 51 20.89 1.69 -12.47
CA LYS A 51 21.29 0.32 -12.81
C LYS A 51 22.71 -0.02 -12.36
N GLU A 52 23.62 0.94 -12.41
CA GLU A 52 25.01 0.76 -11.93
C GLU A 52 25.10 0.59 -10.41
N LEU A 53 24.25 1.29 -9.64
CA LEU A 53 24.23 1.18 -8.18
C LEU A 53 23.51 -0.08 -7.69
N ARG A 54 22.54 -0.56 -8.46
CA ARG A 54 21.61 -1.62 -8.05
C ARG A 54 22.28 -2.98 -7.90
N HIS A 55 21.98 -3.65 -6.80
CA HIS A 55 22.18 -5.08 -6.60
C HIS A 55 20.84 -5.84 -6.66
N PRO A 56 20.85 -7.16 -6.94
CA PRO A 56 19.65 -7.97 -6.84
C PRO A 56 19.02 -7.89 -5.45
N GLY A 57 17.73 -7.56 -5.39
CA GLY A 57 16.99 -7.41 -4.13
C GLY A 57 17.01 -6.02 -3.51
N ASP A 58 17.71 -5.05 -4.11
CA ASP A 58 17.61 -3.66 -3.67
C ASP A 58 16.22 -3.09 -3.93
N LEU A 59 15.71 -2.36 -2.94
CA LEU A 59 14.54 -1.52 -3.09
C LEU A 59 14.90 -0.23 -3.84
N ILE A 60 14.07 0.20 -4.79
CA ILE A 60 14.18 1.53 -5.40
C ILE A 60 12.97 2.39 -4.99
N VAL A 61 13.25 3.57 -4.45
CA VAL A 61 12.25 4.55 -4.03
C VAL A 61 12.53 5.91 -4.66
N VAL A 62 11.52 6.77 -4.63
CA VAL A 62 11.61 8.14 -5.17
C VAL A 62 11.20 9.13 -4.11
N SER A 63 11.93 10.24 -4.03
CA SER A 63 11.62 11.36 -3.15
C SER A 63 11.51 12.67 -3.93
N PRO A 64 10.38 13.39 -3.79
CA PRO A 64 9.18 13.04 -3.03
C PRO A 64 8.37 11.89 -3.66
N ALA A 65 7.61 11.16 -2.84
CA ALA A 65 6.90 9.92 -3.22
C ALA A 65 5.96 10.07 -4.43
N TRP A 66 5.31 11.23 -4.57
CA TRP A 66 4.38 11.51 -5.66
C TRP A 66 5.04 11.52 -7.06
N GLN A 67 6.38 11.57 -7.15
CA GLN A 67 7.11 11.42 -8.41
C GLN A 67 7.33 9.95 -8.82
N GLY A 68 6.97 8.98 -7.97
CA GLY A 68 7.08 7.56 -8.23
C GLY A 68 6.54 7.10 -9.60
N PRO A 69 5.37 7.57 -10.07
CA PRO A 69 4.84 7.21 -11.39
C PRO A 69 5.76 7.63 -12.55
N ASN A 70 6.41 8.79 -12.47
CA ASN A 70 7.35 9.25 -13.50
C ASN A 70 8.60 8.36 -13.54
N ALA A 71 9.15 8.04 -12.37
CA ALA A 71 10.29 7.13 -12.28
C ALA A 71 9.93 5.73 -12.80
N ARG A 72 8.79 5.18 -12.39
CA ARG A 72 8.36 3.85 -12.85
C ARG A 72 8.09 3.82 -14.35
N HIS A 73 7.58 4.90 -14.93
CA HIS A 73 7.38 5.00 -16.38
C HIS A 73 8.68 4.79 -17.16
N VAL A 74 9.81 5.33 -16.66
CA VAL A 74 11.11 5.22 -17.33
C VAL A 74 11.93 4.01 -16.87
N LEU A 75 11.87 3.64 -15.59
CA LEU A 75 12.66 2.55 -15.00
C LEU A 75 12.01 1.18 -15.22
N GLY A 76 10.70 1.15 -15.45
CA GLY A 76 9.92 -0.05 -15.73
C GLY A 76 9.88 -1.07 -14.59
N ASP A 77 9.20 -2.19 -14.83
CA ASP A 77 9.04 -3.28 -13.85
C ASP A 77 10.35 -4.06 -13.62
N GLU A 78 11.36 -3.89 -14.49
CA GLU A 78 12.70 -4.47 -14.29
C GLU A 78 13.35 -3.90 -13.02
N LEU A 79 13.24 -2.60 -12.81
CA LEU A 79 13.86 -1.88 -11.70
C LEU A 79 12.87 -1.59 -10.56
N MET A 80 11.63 -1.27 -10.90
CA MET A 80 10.57 -0.93 -9.94
C MET A 80 9.36 -1.86 -10.12
N PRO A 81 9.51 -3.17 -9.84
CA PRO A 81 8.41 -4.11 -9.95
C PRO A 81 7.29 -3.75 -8.96
N MET A 82 6.06 -4.16 -9.27
CA MET A 82 4.90 -3.83 -8.45
C MET A 82 5.01 -4.24 -6.97
N ARG A 83 5.72 -5.34 -6.67
CA ARG A 83 5.97 -5.77 -5.28
C ARG A 83 6.78 -4.75 -4.46
N ASP A 84 7.65 -3.98 -5.10
CA ASP A 84 8.54 -3.03 -4.43
C ASP A 84 7.86 -1.65 -4.33
N VAL A 85 7.18 -1.26 -5.40
CA VAL A 85 6.45 0.02 -5.49
C VAL A 85 5.27 0.05 -4.53
N ALA A 86 4.55 -1.07 -4.43
CA ALA A 86 3.35 -1.19 -3.60
C ALA A 86 3.60 -1.98 -2.31
N ARG A 87 4.84 -1.96 -1.80
CA ARG A 87 5.22 -2.67 -0.58
C ARG A 87 4.54 -2.09 0.65
N SER A 88 4.32 -2.94 1.65
CA SER A 88 3.82 -2.50 2.96
C SER A 88 4.94 -2.18 3.96
N ASP A 89 6.13 -2.79 3.78
CA ASP A 89 7.19 -2.75 4.78
C ASP A 89 8.57 -2.84 4.10
N SER A 90 9.45 -1.87 4.38
CA SER A 90 10.83 -1.88 3.86
C SER A 90 11.81 -2.66 4.73
N SER A 91 11.45 -3.10 5.93
CA SER A 91 12.36 -3.81 6.84
C SER A 91 12.90 -5.14 6.27
N LEU A 92 12.23 -5.71 5.27
CA LEU A 92 12.65 -6.93 4.56
C LEU A 92 13.83 -6.68 3.59
N TYR A 93 14.09 -5.43 3.22
CA TYR A 93 15.14 -5.09 2.26
C TYR A 93 16.44 -4.81 3.00
N GLN A 94 17.53 -5.36 2.50
CA GLN A 94 18.87 -5.11 3.04
C GLN A 94 19.37 -3.70 2.67
N ARG A 95 18.91 -3.18 1.54
CA ARG A 95 19.40 -1.94 0.96
C ARG A 95 18.31 -1.26 0.13
N ALA A 96 18.31 0.06 0.14
CA ALA A 96 17.44 0.87 -0.70
C ALA A 96 18.24 1.91 -1.48
N ILE A 97 17.82 2.19 -2.71
CA ILE A 97 18.30 3.29 -3.54
C ILE A 97 17.18 4.31 -3.62
N GLU A 98 17.43 5.49 -3.07
CA GLU A 98 16.51 6.61 -3.09
C GLU A 98 16.90 7.61 -4.17
N ILE A 99 15.98 7.85 -5.10
CA ILE A 99 16.08 8.88 -6.14
C ILE A 99 15.49 10.17 -5.57
N SER A 100 16.34 10.99 -4.94
CA SER A 100 15.95 12.27 -4.35
C SER A 100 15.97 13.38 -5.40
N SER A 101 14.88 14.15 -5.46
CA SER A 101 14.77 15.40 -6.21
C SER A 101 14.46 16.54 -5.24
N LEU A 102 14.85 17.77 -5.59
CA LEU A 102 14.60 18.97 -4.78
C LEU A 102 15.16 18.92 -3.34
N GLY A 103 16.03 17.96 -3.02
CA GLY A 103 16.60 17.76 -1.69
C GLY A 103 15.68 17.00 -0.71
N GLU A 104 14.53 16.51 -1.17
CA GLU A 104 13.59 15.73 -0.36
C GLU A 104 14.15 14.35 -0.03
N GLN A 105 13.79 13.84 1.15
CA GLN A 105 14.14 12.48 1.58
C GLN A 105 12.95 11.74 2.19
N GLN A 106 12.87 10.43 2.00
CA GLN A 106 11.83 9.60 2.61
C GLN A 106 12.06 9.49 4.12
N LYS A 107 11.01 9.74 4.89
CA LYS A 107 11.06 9.58 6.36
C LYS A 107 11.31 8.12 6.76
N GLU A 108 10.86 7.17 5.95
CA GLU A 108 11.03 5.73 6.17
C GLU A 108 12.52 5.33 6.31
N PHE A 109 13.43 6.00 5.60
CA PHE A 109 14.86 5.70 5.63
C PHE A 109 15.68 6.62 6.54
N ALA A 110 15.03 7.44 7.37
CA ALA A 110 15.72 8.36 8.28
C ALA A 110 16.66 7.63 9.26
N ALA A 111 16.33 6.38 9.62
CA ALA A 111 17.15 5.53 10.49
C ALA A 111 18.18 4.68 9.73
N TRP A 112 18.17 4.68 8.39
CA TRP A 112 19.06 3.88 7.58
C TRP A 112 20.25 4.74 7.11
N PRO A 113 21.50 4.40 7.50
CA PRO A 113 22.66 5.18 7.10
C PRO A 113 22.81 5.23 5.58
N VAL A 114 23.11 6.43 5.07
CA VAL A 114 23.50 6.62 3.66
C VAL A 114 24.96 6.21 3.49
N VAL A 115 25.18 5.11 2.77
CA VAL A 115 26.52 4.55 2.51
C VAL A 115 27.13 5.04 1.21
N GLU A 116 26.30 5.47 0.25
CA GLU A 116 26.76 6.12 -0.97
C GLU A 116 25.82 7.28 -1.35
N ARG A 117 26.41 8.37 -1.84
CA ARG A 117 25.69 9.51 -2.41
C ARG A 117 26.28 9.84 -3.77
N ARG A 118 25.43 9.84 -4.81
CA ARG A 118 25.83 10.13 -6.18
C ARG A 118 24.88 11.13 -6.82
N ARG A 119 25.41 12.15 -7.49
CA ARG A 119 24.58 13.10 -8.24
C ARG A 119 24.34 12.60 -9.67
N ALA A 120 23.10 12.69 -10.15
CA ALA A 120 22.70 12.34 -11.51
C ALA A 120 21.73 13.40 -12.04
N GLY A 121 22.27 14.42 -12.73
CA GLY A 121 21.48 15.55 -13.22
C GLY A 121 20.81 16.34 -12.08
N PRO A 122 19.47 16.53 -12.12
CA PRO A 122 18.72 17.18 -11.03
C PRO A 122 18.50 16.27 -9.83
N PHE A 123 18.83 14.97 -9.94
CA PHE A 123 18.63 13.98 -8.88
C PHE A 123 19.89 13.78 -8.04
N THR A 124 19.67 13.39 -6.79
CA THR A 124 20.67 12.79 -5.92
C THR A 124 20.24 11.36 -5.62
N LEU A 125 21.09 10.40 -5.98
CA LEU A 125 20.92 9.00 -5.64
C LEU A 125 21.57 8.77 -4.27
N LEU A 126 20.76 8.32 -3.32
CA LEU A 126 21.18 7.97 -1.96
C LEU A 126 21.05 6.46 -1.81
N VAL A 127 22.13 5.78 -1.44
CA VAL A 127 22.10 4.34 -1.13
C VAL A 127 22.04 4.21 0.38
N HIS A 128 20.94 3.66 0.89
CA HIS A 128 20.67 3.41 2.29
C HIS A 128 20.90 1.94 2.62
N GLU A 129 21.62 1.66 3.70
CA GLU A 129 21.80 0.30 4.20
C GLU A 129 20.88 0.05 5.42
N ASN A 130 20.13 -1.05 5.40
CA ASN A 130 19.26 -1.41 6.51
C ASN A 130 20.13 -1.97 7.65
N PRO A 131 20.14 -1.35 8.85
CA PRO A 131 20.97 -1.82 9.95
C PRO A 131 20.49 -3.14 10.56
N SER A 132 19.24 -3.56 10.30
CA SER A 132 18.66 -4.77 10.87
C SER A 132 17.60 -5.36 9.91
N PRO A 133 18.02 -5.93 8.76
CA PRO A 133 17.08 -6.54 7.82
C PRO A 133 16.38 -7.74 8.44
N GLU A 134 15.05 -7.77 8.33
CA GLU A 134 14.24 -8.87 8.80
C GLU A 134 14.22 -10.02 7.77
N SER A 135 14.18 -11.27 8.24
CA SER A 135 14.16 -12.42 7.36
C SER A 135 12.74 -12.89 7.06
N LEU A 136 12.39 -12.95 5.78
CA LEU A 136 11.13 -13.51 5.31
C LEU A 136 11.20 -15.05 5.32
N LYS A 137 10.22 -15.70 5.95
CA LYS A 137 10.02 -17.16 5.86
C LYS A 137 8.95 -17.51 4.84
N PHE A 138 7.89 -16.71 4.78
CA PHE A 138 6.77 -16.94 3.88
C PHE A 138 6.06 -15.63 3.54
N ASP A 139 5.77 -15.40 2.26
CA ASP A 139 4.97 -14.26 1.80
C ASP A 139 3.59 -14.76 1.35
N PHE A 140 2.55 -14.40 2.09
CA PHE A 140 1.20 -14.85 1.78
C PHE A 140 0.65 -14.24 0.48
N LEU A 141 1.20 -13.11 0.00
CA LEU A 141 0.81 -12.54 -1.29
C LEU A 141 1.37 -13.33 -2.46
N GLU A 142 2.65 -13.67 -2.40
CA GLU A 142 3.35 -14.40 -3.48
C GLU A 142 2.83 -15.84 -3.59
N GLU A 143 2.33 -16.38 -2.49
CA GLU A 143 1.90 -17.78 -2.39
C GLU A 143 0.37 -17.94 -2.55
N LEU A 144 -0.34 -16.89 -2.99
CA LEU A 144 -1.78 -16.94 -3.24
C LEU A 144 -2.10 -17.61 -4.60
N GLU A 145 -1.86 -18.93 -4.66
CA GLU A 145 -2.15 -19.78 -5.83
C GLU A 145 -2.78 -21.12 -5.43
N PRO A 146 -3.51 -21.83 -6.31
CA PRO A 146 -4.26 -23.05 -5.94
C PRO A 146 -3.42 -24.19 -5.36
N LYS A 147 -2.11 -24.20 -5.64
CA LYS A 147 -1.20 -25.21 -5.07
C LYS A 147 -0.92 -24.94 -3.59
N ARG A 148 -0.92 -23.67 -3.18
CA ARG A 148 -0.50 -23.21 -1.86
C ARG A 148 -1.64 -22.66 -1.02
N ALA A 149 -2.74 -22.23 -1.65
CA ALA A 149 -3.87 -21.60 -0.99
C ALA A 149 -5.22 -22.14 -1.49
N GLU A 150 -6.20 -22.15 -0.59
CA GLU A 150 -7.61 -22.41 -0.88
C GLU A 150 -8.45 -21.31 -0.24
N ALA A 151 -9.28 -20.63 -1.05
CA ALA A 151 -10.24 -19.66 -0.54
C ALA A 151 -11.62 -20.29 -0.38
N TYR A 152 -12.38 -19.81 0.60
CA TYR A 152 -13.71 -20.31 0.89
C TYR A 152 -14.64 -19.22 1.42
N THR A 153 -15.92 -19.50 1.35
CA THR A 153 -16.99 -18.82 2.08
C THR A 153 -17.85 -19.86 2.81
N TYR A 154 -18.94 -19.43 3.42
CA TYR A 154 -19.88 -20.28 4.13
C TYR A 154 -21.21 -20.39 3.40
N ASP A 155 -21.86 -21.55 3.53
CA ASP A 155 -23.19 -21.77 3.00
C ASP A 155 -24.21 -20.87 3.72
N PRO A 156 -25.05 -20.12 3.01
CA PRO A 156 -26.02 -19.20 3.64
C PRO A 156 -27.09 -19.90 4.47
N LYS A 157 -27.37 -21.19 4.22
CA LYS A 157 -28.39 -21.98 4.93
C LYS A 157 -27.79 -22.77 6.08
N LEU A 158 -26.59 -23.32 5.90
CA LEU A 158 -25.91 -24.15 6.91
C LEU A 158 -24.93 -23.35 7.78
N GLY A 159 -24.67 -22.09 7.44
CA GLY A 159 -23.79 -21.21 8.19
C GLY A 159 -22.36 -21.73 8.26
N ARG A 160 -21.71 -21.54 9.42
CA ARG A 160 -20.29 -21.87 9.63
C ARG A 160 -19.96 -23.37 9.61
N GLU A 161 -20.96 -24.23 9.61
CA GLU A 161 -20.77 -25.69 9.59
C GLU A 161 -20.34 -26.20 8.21
N GLN A 162 -20.68 -25.49 7.13
CA GLN A 162 -20.39 -25.91 5.77
C GLN A 162 -19.59 -24.84 5.02
N ARG A 163 -18.31 -25.13 4.75
CA ARG A 163 -17.46 -24.34 3.85
C ARG A 163 -17.84 -24.62 2.39
N ILE A 164 -17.85 -23.56 1.59
CA ILE A 164 -17.95 -23.60 0.12
C ILE A 164 -16.64 -23.07 -0.44
N LEU A 165 -15.91 -23.92 -1.16
CA LEU A 165 -14.65 -23.53 -1.79
C LEU A 165 -14.91 -22.56 -2.96
N CYS A 166 -14.09 -21.52 -3.04
CA CYS A 166 -14.09 -20.57 -4.13
C CYS A 166 -13.28 -21.14 -5.31
N ALA A 167 -13.85 -21.08 -6.52
CA ALA A 167 -13.20 -21.64 -7.70
C ALA A 167 -12.07 -20.74 -8.18
N PHE A 168 -10.87 -21.27 -8.34
CA PHE A 168 -9.77 -20.49 -8.92
C PHE A 168 -9.96 -20.30 -10.43
N ASN A 169 -9.77 -19.08 -10.88
CA ASN A 169 -9.77 -18.73 -12.30
C ASN A 169 -8.55 -17.85 -12.62
N ALA A 170 -7.63 -18.38 -13.43
CA ALA A 170 -6.40 -17.69 -13.85
C ALA A 170 -6.63 -16.59 -14.90
N ASN A 171 -7.77 -16.63 -15.60
CA ASN A 171 -8.07 -15.84 -16.80
C ASN A 171 -9.39 -15.07 -16.66
N SER A 172 -9.70 -14.63 -15.45
CA SER A 172 -10.88 -13.81 -15.21
C SER A 172 -10.74 -12.47 -15.93
N ARG A 173 -11.86 -11.89 -16.37
CA ARG A 173 -11.85 -10.53 -16.91
C ARG A 173 -11.29 -9.56 -15.86
N VAL A 174 -10.27 -8.81 -16.25
CA VAL A 174 -9.75 -7.68 -15.47
C VAL A 174 -10.80 -6.57 -15.49
N SER A 175 -11.08 -6.00 -14.33
CA SER A 175 -12.02 -4.90 -14.18
C SER A 175 -11.41 -3.88 -13.23
N SER A 176 -11.23 -2.66 -13.67
CA SER A 176 -10.94 -1.53 -12.78
C SER A 176 -12.23 -0.76 -12.54
N GLY A 177 -12.45 -0.31 -11.31
CA GLY A 177 -13.45 0.72 -11.07
C GLY A 177 -13.13 1.99 -11.85
N ASN A 178 -14.14 2.80 -12.15
CA ASN A 178 -13.93 4.22 -12.45
C ASN A 178 -13.43 4.94 -11.18
N LEU A 179 -13.25 6.27 -11.25
CA LEU A 179 -12.99 7.06 -10.05
C LEU A 179 -14.05 6.77 -8.97
N GLY A 180 -13.62 6.31 -7.79
CA GLY A 180 -14.52 5.92 -6.68
C GLY A 180 -15.12 4.51 -6.80
N GLY A 181 -14.76 3.73 -7.81
CA GLY A 181 -15.13 2.33 -7.94
C GLY A 181 -14.21 1.39 -7.14
N PRO A 182 -14.45 0.08 -7.20
CA PRO A 182 -13.58 -0.91 -6.55
C PRO A 182 -12.18 -0.90 -7.18
N PRO A 183 -11.16 -1.43 -6.47
CA PRO A 183 -9.81 -1.53 -7.02
C PRO A 183 -9.79 -2.46 -8.24
N THR A 184 -8.62 -2.54 -8.87
CA THR A 184 -8.44 -3.40 -10.04
C THR A 184 -8.59 -4.87 -9.66
N PHE A 185 -9.59 -5.54 -10.21
CA PHE A 185 -9.78 -6.98 -10.04
C PHE A 185 -8.78 -7.74 -10.93
N PRO A 186 -7.87 -8.55 -10.35
CA PRO A 186 -6.80 -9.22 -11.08
C PRO A 186 -7.35 -10.37 -11.94
N SER A 187 -6.65 -10.77 -13.01
CA SER A 187 -7.09 -11.89 -13.85
C SER A 187 -7.10 -13.23 -13.09
N ALA A 188 -6.07 -13.48 -12.29
CA ALA A 188 -5.95 -14.66 -11.45
C ALA A 188 -6.56 -14.41 -10.06
N ARG A 189 -7.63 -15.12 -9.73
CA ARG A 189 -8.35 -14.99 -8.44
C ARG A 189 -9.22 -16.20 -8.12
N PHE A 190 -9.47 -16.42 -6.84
CA PHE A 190 -10.48 -17.36 -6.35
C PHE A 190 -11.85 -16.69 -6.35
N GLN A 191 -12.75 -17.11 -7.24
CA GLN A 191 -14.09 -16.56 -7.37
C GLN A 191 -15.04 -17.24 -6.39
N CYS A 192 -15.66 -16.44 -5.51
CA CYS A 192 -16.59 -16.93 -4.50
C CYS A 192 -18.05 -16.71 -4.94
N PRO A 193 -19.01 -17.51 -4.43
CA PRO A 193 -20.43 -17.25 -4.62
C PRO A 193 -20.82 -15.85 -4.12
N GLY A 194 -21.75 -15.19 -4.83
CA GLY A 194 -22.32 -13.90 -4.41
C GLY A 194 -22.20 -12.77 -5.45
N GLY A 195 -21.36 -12.93 -6.49
CA GLY A 195 -21.19 -11.92 -7.54
C GLY A 195 -19.72 -11.58 -7.82
N ALA A 196 -19.49 -10.68 -8.80
CA ALA A 196 -18.15 -10.43 -9.34
C ALA A 196 -17.15 -9.77 -8.36
N SER A 197 -17.64 -9.09 -7.32
CA SER A 197 -16.83 -8.42 -6.30
C SER A 197 -16.41 -9.33 -5.14
N TYR A 198 -16.96 -10.55 -5.06
CA TYR A 198 -16.63 -11.52 -4.01
C TYR A 198 -15.62 -12.52 -4.53
N PHE A 199 -14.35 -12.23 -4.27
CA PHE A 199 -13.24 -13.08 -4.62
C PHE A 199 -12.11 -12.91 -3.60
N VAL A 200 -11.18 -13.86 -3.61
CA VAL A 200 -9.86 -13.70 -2.96
C VAL A 200 -8.80 -13.62 -4.05
N GLY A 201 -7.97 -12.58 -4.02
CA GLY A 201 -6.95 -12.36 -5.05
C GLY A 201 -6.02 -11.20 -4.73
N VAL A 202 -4.85 -11.18 -5.36
CA VAL A 202 -3.88 -10.08 -5.16
C VAL A 202 -4.29 -8.86 -5.96
N THR A 203 -4.48 -7.73 -5.30
CA THR A 203 -4.77 -6.43 -5.92
C THR A 203 -3.85 -5.35 -5.38
N VAL A 204 -4.04 -4.12 -5.86
CA VAL A 204 -3.42 -2.92 -5.33
C VAL A 204 -4.53 -1.93 -4.99
N ILE A 205 -4.50 -1.44 -3.76
CA ILE A 205 -5.32 -0.30 -3.32
C ILE A 205 -4.41 0.90 -3.07
N ASP A 206 -4.98 2.08 -3.00
CA ASP A 206 -4.34 3.30 -2.51
C ASP A 206 -4.65 3.51 -1.02
N ASP A 207 -3.61 3.77 -0.22
CA ASP A 207 -3.79 4.08 1.19
C ASP A 207 -4.44 5.45 1.42
N SER A 208 -5.12 5.59 2.55
CA SER A 208 -5.89 6.80 2.90
C SER A 208 -5.05 7.95 3.42
N GLU A 209 -3.82 7.69 3.87
CA GLU A 209 -2.94 8.72 4.46
C GLU A 209 -2.12 9.45 3.38
N GLU A 210 -1.47 8.72 2.47
CA GLU A 210 -0.48 9.27 1.55
C GLU A 210 -0.75 8.93 0.06
N TYR A 211 -1.89 8.29 -0.23
CA TYR A 211 -2.27 7.75 -1.55
C TYR A 211 -1.17 6.87 -2.16
N GLN A 212 -0.42 6.16 -1.32
CA GLN A 212 0.60 5.23 -1.78
C GLN A 212 -0.05 3.92 -2.17
N PRO A 213 0.40 3.27 -3.26
CA PRO A 213 -0.12 1.97 -3.63
C PRO A 213 0.27 0.92 -2.58
N LYS A 214 -0.66 0.04 -2.23
CA LYS A 214 -0.48 -1.10 -1.33
C LYS A 214 -0.94 -2.38 -2.01
N ARG A 215 0.00 -3.29 -2.25
CA ARG A 215 -0.29 -4.61 -2.80
C ARG A 215 -0.74 -5.53 -1.67
N CYS A 216 -1.88 -6.17 -1.87
CA CYS A 216 -2.59 -6.85 -0.79
C CYS A 216 -3.52 -7.96 -1.31
N ILE A 217 -3.92 -8.85 -0.41
CA ILE A 217 -4.95 -9.86 -0.61
C ILE A 217 -6.29 -9.16 -0.43
N TRP A 218 -7.05 -9.04 -1.52
CA TRP A 218 -8.45 -8.66 -1.46
C TRP A 218 -9.26 -9.80 -0.85
N ALA A 219 -10.01 -9.52 0.21
CA ALA A 219 -10.82 -10.51 0.90
C ALA A 219 -12.06 -9.84 1.51
N ASN A 220 -12.93 -9.34 0.64
CA ASN A 220 -14.17 -8.69 1.06
C ASN A 220 -15.16 -9.70 1.67
N PRO A 221 -15.69 -9.47 2.89
CA PRO A 221 -16.77 -10.28 3.45
C PRO A 221 -17.94 -10.43 2.48
N THR A 222 -18.66 -11.54 2.58
CA THR A 222 -19.76 -11.87 1.67
C THR A 222 -21.12 -11.69 2.35
N PRO A 223 -22.23 -11.65 1.58
CA PRO A 223 -23.58 -11.65 2.17
C PRO A 223 -23.87 -12.90 3.00
N THR A 224 -23.15 -14.00 2.75
CA THR A 224 -23.33 -15.28 3.44
C THR A 224 -22.42 -15.43 4.66
N GLY A 225 -21.56 -14.44 4.94
CA GLY A 225 -20.71 -14.39 6.11
C GLY A 225 -19.23 -14.10 5.78
N PRO A 226 -18.31 -14.55 6.64
CA PRO A 226 -16.89 -14.33 6.45
C PRO A 226 -16.37 -14.95 5.14
N ILE A 227 -15.31 -14.37 4.61
CA ILE A 227 -14.51 -14.96 3.54
C ILE A 227 -13.17 -15.39 4.15
N GLY A 228 -12.69 -16.57 3.77
CA GLY A 228 -11.45 -17.11 4.30
C GLY A 228 -10.49 -17.56 3.22
N VAL A 229 -9.21 -17.61 3.59
CA VAL A 229 -8.14 -18.22 2.80
C VAL A 229 -7.24 -19.03 3.72
N THR A 230 -7.03 -20.29 3.35
CA THR A 230 -6.11 -21.21 4.04
C THR A 230 -4.89 -21.42 3.17
N PHE A 231 -3.71 -21.16 3.73
CA PHE A 231 -2.41 -21.45 3.13
C PHE A 231 -1.86 -22.75 3.72
N ARG A 232 -1.36 -23.62 2.84
CA ARG A 232 -0.88 -24.95 3.21
C ARG A 232 0.62 -24.96 3.44
N GLN A 233 1.07 -25.74 4.43
CA GLN A 233 2.49 -26.01 4.67
C GLN A 233 3.32 -24.72 4.71
N VAL A 234 2.91 -23.78 5.54
CA VAL A 234 3.57 -22.49 5.72
C VAL A 234 4.77 -22.69 6.65
N PRO A 235 6.01 -22.41 6.19
CA PRO A 235 7.16 -22.38 7.08
C PRO A 235 7.03 -21.15 8.00
N LEU A 236 6.83 -21.42 9.29
CA LEU A 236 6.56 -20.40 10.29
C LEU A 236 7.85 -19.90 10.92
N GLY A 237 8.00 -18.58 10.98
CA GLY A 237 9.01 -17.91 11.79
C GLY A 237 8.61 -17.79 13.25
N ASN A 238 8.93 -16.66 13.88
CA ASN A 238 8.52 -16.31 15.24
C ASN A 238 7.21 -15.54 15.28
N VAL A 239 6.84 -14.90 14.17
CA VAL A 239 5.66 -14.04 14.10
C VAL A 239 4.95 -14.14 12.76
N ILE A 240 3.64 -13.85 12.77
CA ILE A 240 2.92 -13.40 11.58
C ILE A 240 2.72 -11.91 11.73
N ARG A 241 3.26 -11.14 10.78
CA ARG A 241 3.11 -9.69 10.70
C ARG A 241 2.31 -9.35 9.45
N GLY A 242 1.56 -8.27 9.51
CA GLY A 242 0.81 -7.81 8.34
C GLY A 242 0.26 -6.42 8.52
N TYR A 243 -0.52 -6.02 7.53
CA TYR A 243 -1.16 -4.72 7.44
C TYR A 243 -2.54 -4.91 6.82
N GLY A 244 -3.49 -4.03 7.14
CA GLY A 244 -4.80 -4.05 6.48
C GLY A 244 -5.46 -2.69 6.48
N GLU A 245 -6.32 -2.47 5.47
CA GLU A 245 -7.07 -1.24 5.26
C GLU A 245 -8.25 -1.48 4.29
N LEU A 246 -9.12 -0.49 4.18
CA LEU A 246 -10.05 -0.28 3.08
C LEU A 246 -9.48 0.70 2.04
N PRO A 247 -10.00 0.72 0.80
CA PRO A 247 -9.73 1.80 -0.13
C PRO A 247 -10.03 3.18 0.49
N TRP A 248 -9.20 4.18 0.19
CA TRP A 248 -9.25 5.50 0.82
C TRP A 248 -10.62 6.16 0.83
N GLN A 249 -11.49 5.90 -0.17
CA GLN A 249 -12.83 6.50 -0.21
C GLN A 249 -13.64 6.07 1.02
N LEU A 250 -13.59 4.78 1.36
CA LEU A 250 -14.33 4.20 2.47
C LEU A 250 -13.72 4.58 3.82
N GLU A 251 -12.40 4.60 3.92
CA GLU A 251 -11.70 5.05 5.14
C GLU A 251 -12.14 6.46 5.57
N ARG A 252 -12.43 7.34 4.61
CA ARG A 252 -12.82 8.73 4.87
C ARG A 252 -14.30 8.95 5.18
N GLU A 253 -15.13 7.92 5.07
CA GLU A 253 -16.56 8.02 5.40
C GLU A 253 -16.84 7.85 6.89
N PHE A 254 -15.99 7.13 7.62
CA PHE A 254 -16.09 6.90 9.07
C PHE A 254 -17.47 6.36 9.54
N ASN A 255 -18.20 5.69 8.66
CA ASN A 255 -19.62 5.35 8.87
C ASN A 255 -19.88 3.85 9.04
N GLY A 256 -18.83 3.06 8.96
CA GLY A 256 -18.92 1.63 8.80
C GLY A 256 -18.74 0.77 10.03
N PRO A 257 -19.29 -0.46 10.04
CA PRO A 257 -18.92 -1.40 11.08
C PRO A 257 -17.47 -1.88 10.94
N PRO A 258 -16.85 -2.28 12.06
CA PRO A 258 -15.49 -2.81 12.05
C PRO A 258 -15.34 -4.02 11.12
N ILE A 259 -14.14 -4.16 10.56
CA ILE A 259 -13.70 -5.39 9.89
C ILE A 259 -12.81 -6.16 10.85
N VAL A 260 -12.99 -7.47 10.86
CA VAL A 260 -12.28 -8.38 11.73
C VAL A 260 -11.55 -9.39 10.88
N LEU A 261 -10.23 -9.35 10.94
CA LEU A 261 -9.34 -10.38 10.43
C LEU A 261 -8.94 -11.31 11.58
N THR A 262 -9.34 -12.57 11.52
CA THR A 262 -8.89 -13.61 12.45
C THR A 262 -7.82 -14.46 11.80
N VAL A 263 -6.73 -14.72 12.53
CA VAL A 263 -5.62 -15.56 12.07
C VAL A 263 -5.56 -16.83 12.89
N ARG A 264 -5.54 -17.98 12.21
CA ARG A 264 -5.44 -19.30 12.84
C ARG A 264 -4.26 -20.07 12.30
N VAL A 265 -3.61 -20.86 13.16
CA VAL A 265 -2.53 -21.78 12.81
C VAL A 265 -2.92 -23.17 13.29
N ALA A 266 -2.88 -24.16 12.38
CA ALA A 266 -3.36 -25.52 12.66
C ALA A 266 -4.77 -25.55 13.30
N GLY A 267 -5.65 -24.64 12.86
CA GLY A 267 -7.02 -24.48 13.38
C GLY A 267 -7.16 -23.72 14.69
N GLN A 268 -6.06 -23.37 15.38
CA GLN A 268 -6.08 -22.58 16.61
C GLN A 268 -5.95 -21.09 16.31
N GLU A 269 -6.84 -20.26 16.86
CA GLU A 269 -6.73 -18.80 16.79
C GLU A 269 -5.49 -18.31 17.56
N ILE A 270 -4.62 -17.60 16.84
CA ILE A 270 -3.41 -16.97 17.42
C ILE A 270 -3.60 -15.46 17.62
N GLY A 271 -4.59 -14.86 16.96
CA GLY A 271 -4.82 -13.43 17.04
C GLY A 271 -5.97 -12.93 16.18
N ARG A 272 -6.39 -11.71 16.49
CA ARG A 272 -7.47 -10.99 15.83
C ARG A 272 -7.07 -9.54 15.63
N PHE A 273 -7.27 -9.03 14.41
CA PHE A 273 -7.08 -7.64 14.04
C PHE A 273 -8.44 -7.03 13.71
N GLU A 274 -8.77 -5.93 14.39
CA GLU A 274 -10.02 -5.19 14.18
C GLU A 274 -9.74 -3.83 13.58
N HIS A 275 -10.14 -3.63 12.33
CA HIS A 275 -9.96 -2.40 11.58
C HIS A 275 -11.20 -1.52 11.65
N LEU A 276 -11.01 -0.24 11.95
CA LEU A 276 -12.02 0.80 11.92
C LEU A 276 -11.72 1.77 10.78
N ASP A 277 -12.77 2.30 10.15
CA ASP A 277 -12.65 3.35 9.14
C ASP A 277 -11.81 4.54 9.68
N GLY A 278 -10.86 5.01 8.88
CA GLY A 278 -9.97 6.12 9.18
C GLY A 278 -8.67 5.73 9.86
N GLN A 279 -8.37 4.44 9.99
CA GLN A 279 -7.14 3.94 10.62
C GLN A 279 -5.97 3.81 9.65
N GLY A 280 -6.20 3.95 8.34
CA GLY A 280 -5.13 3.86 7.36
C GLY A 280 -4.53 2.46 7.23
N TRP A 281 -3.40 2.36 6.52
CA TRP A 281 -2.69 1.09 6.30
C TRP A 281 -2.05 0.56 7.59
N ARG A 282 -2.88 0.01 8.50
CA ARG A 282 -2.50 -0.26 9.89
C ARG A 282 -1.88 -1.63 10.05
N SER A 283 -0.74 -1.67 10.75
CA SER A 283 -0.02 -2.91 11.04
C SER A 283 -0.68 -3.77 12.12
N PHE A 284 -0.48 -5.08 12.03
CA PHE A 284 -0.73 -6.05 13.09
C PHE A 284 0.41 -7.05 13.20
N GLN A 285 0.51 -7.68 14.37
CA GLN A 285 1.55 -8.65 14.67
C GLN A 285 1.05 -9.67 15.68
N PHE A 286 1.20 -10.96 15.35
CA PHE A 286 0.78 -12.08 16.20
C PHE A 286 1.96 -13.03 16.48
N PRO A 287 2.46 -13.07 17.72
CA PRO A 287 3.49 -14.01 18.13
C PRO A 287 3.02 -15.47 17.94
N LEU A 288 3.88 -16.31 17.37
CA LEU A 288 3.52 -17.69 17.02
C LEU A 288 3.67 -18.67 18.19
N GLY A 289 4.45 -18.33 19.21
CA GLY A 289 4.61 -19.15 20.42
C GLY A 289 5.00 -20.59 20.10
N ALA A 290 4.15 -21.56 20.50
CA ALA A 290 4.38 -22.99 20.28
C ALA A 290 4.38 -23.42 18.79
N PHE A 291 3.95 -22.53 17.89
CA PHE A 291 4.01 -22.76 16.44
C PHE A 291 5.31 -22.26 15.81
N ALA A 292 6.15 -21.53 16.54
CA ALA A 292 7.36 -20.93 15.99
C ALA A 292 8.33 -21.99 15.45
N GLY A 293 8.87 -21.76 14.25
CA GLY A 293 9.80 -22.68 13.57
C GLY A 293 9.16 -23.95 12.98
N ARG A 294 7.83 -24.13 13.07
CA ARG A 294 7.12 -25.29 12.52
C ARG A 294 6.68 -25.04 11.07
N THR A 295 6.14 -26.07 10.44
CA THR A 295 5.43 -25.94 9.16
C THR A 295 4.00 -26.37 9.37
N GLU A 296 3.06 -25.44 9.21
CA GLU A 296 1.65 -25.65 9.53
C GLU A 296 0.75 -24.96 8.51
N ASP A 297 -0.53 -25.27 8.51
CA ASP A 297 -1.51 -24.52 7.74
C ASP A 297 -1.90 -23.23 8.48
N VAL A 298 -2.04 -22.14 7.74
CA VAL A 298 -2.42 -20.82 8.26
C VAL A 298 -3.70 -20.36 7.59
N GLU A 299 -4.69 -19.97 8.39
CA GLU A 299 -5.97 -19.48 7.92
C GLU A 299 -6.15 -18.00 8.27
N PHE A 300 -6.55 -17.22 7.29
CA PHE A 300 -7.02 -15.84 7.45
C PHE A 300 -8.52 -15.81 7.16
N GLU A 301 -9.31 -15.32 8.11
CA GLU A 301 -10.75 -15.17 7.96
C GLU A 301 -11.16 -13.71 8.17
N VAL A 302 -11.77 -13.11 7.15
CA VAL A 302 -12.23 -11.72 7.17
C VAL A 302 -13.74 -11.67 7.33
N SER A 303 -14.21 -10.90 8.32
CA SER A 303 -15.62 -10.76 8.63
C SER A 303 -15.99 -9.32 8.99
N SER A 304 -17.27 -8.98 8.82
CA SER A 304 -17.87 -7.76 9.34
C SER A 304 -19.36 -8.01 9.60
N SER A 305 -19.99 -7.23 10.47
CA SER A 305 -21.43 -7.33 10.73
C SER A 305 -22.28 -6.85 9.55
N ASN A 306 -21.72 -6.02 8.66
CA ASN A 306 -22.31 -5.65 7.38
C ASN A 306 -21.25 -5.77 6.30
N HIS A 307 -21.44 -6.65 5.31
CA HIS A 307 -20.49 -6.88 4.22
C HIS A 307 -20.47 -5.76 3.17
N ARG A 308 -21.49 -4.89 3.15
CA ARG A 308 -21.59 -3.85 2.12
C ARG A 308 -20.48 -2.83 2.33
N GLU A 309 -19.78 -2.54 1.23
CA GLU A 309 -18.72 -1.52 1.21
C GLU A 309 -17.65 -1.79 2.29
N ARG A 310 -17.33 -3.08 2.55
CA ARG A 310 -16.24 -3.51 3.44
C ARG A 310 -15.08 -4.10 2.65
N TYR A 311 -14.72 -3.43 1.56
CA TYR A 311 -13.67 -3.75 0.58
C TYR A 311 -12.27 -3.96 1.17
N PHE A 312 -12.13 -4.94 2.05
CA PHE A 312 -10.96 -5.13 2.88
C PHE A 312 -9.82 -5.74 2.08
N CYS A 313 -8.64 -5.17 2.28
CA CYS A 313 -7.40 -5.68 1.73
C CYS A 313 -6.37 -5.80 2.84
N PHE A 314 -5.62 -6.90 2.85
CA PHE A 314 -4.54 -7.10 3.82
C PHE A 314 -3.30 -7.70 3.18
N GLN A 315 -2.13 -7.37 3.70
CA GLN A 315 -0.89 -8.08 3.42
C GLN A 315 -0.45 -8.78 4.71
N ALA A 316 0.16 -9.95 4.56
CA ALA A 316 0.77 -10.64 5.67
C ALA A 316 2.03 -11.38 5.20
N ASP A 317 2.91 -11.65 6.14
CA ASP A 317 4.08 -12.50 5.97
C ASP A 317 4.44 -13.20 7.31
N SER A 318 5.26 -14.24 7.23
CA SER A 318 5.87 -14.89 8.40
C SER A 318 7.37 -14.62 8.46
N ARG A 319 7.87 -14.25 9.64
CA ARG A 319 9.27 -13.86 9.89
C ARG A 319 9.84 -14.59 11.10
#